data_AF-A0AAD7HDN1-F1
#
_entry.id   AF-A0AAD7HDN1-F1
#
_cell.length_a   1.000
_cell.length_b   1.000
_cell.length_c   1.000
_cell.angle_alpha   90.00
_cell.angle_beta   90.00
_cell.angle_gamma   90.00
#
_symmetry.space_group_name_H-M   'P 1'
#
loop_
_entity.id
_entity.type
_entity.pdbx_description
1 polymer ?
#
loop_
_entity_poly.entity_id
_entity_poly.type
_entity_poly.pdbx_seq_one_letter_code
_entity_poly.pdbx_strand_id
1 'polypeptide(L)'
;MTLQAESDSIVYPVLSLPSELASFIFFHCTPSSTPPPQPSSLESPLRLSQVCRHWRDIAISTPELWQCIAFVSPVPSDLRSVEMLGTWLSRSGRHPLNISLDCVDPEYASHLIDACRVHAHRWQDTDLTLLAEALARLEDPL
;
A
#
# COMPACT_ATOMS: atom_id res chain seq x y z
N MET A 1 -31.91 26.89 1.96
CA MET A 1 -31.18 27.57 3.06
C MET A 1 -31.16 26.66 4.29
N THR A 2 -30.76 25.39 4.10
CA THR A 2 -30.94 24.31 5.10
C THR A 2 -29.68 23.45 5.25
N LEU A 3 -28.87 23.30 4.20
CA LEU A 3 -27.62 22.54 4.24
C LEU A 3 -26.52 23.15 5.13
N GLN A 4 -26.50 24.47 5.26
CA GLN A 4 -25.46 25.18 6.01
C GLN A 4 -25.67 25.11 7.52
N ALA A 5 -26.92 25.02 7.98
CA ALA A 5 -27.25 24.89 9.40
C ALA A 5 -26.97 23.49 9.96
N GLU A 6 -27.10 22.44 9.15
CA GLU A 6 -26.73 21.08 9.55
C GLU A 6 -25.20 20.89 9.59
N SER A 7 -24.47 21.58 8.70
CA SER A 7 -23.00 21.55 8.67
C SER A 7 -22.36 22.12 9.93
N ASP A 8 -22.96 23.14 10.55
CA ASP A 8 -22.44 23.78 11.77
C ASP A 8 -22.67 22.94 13.03
N SER A 9 -23.57 21.94 12.99
CA SER A 9 -23.88 21.10 14.15
C SER A 9 -22.91 19.92 14.31
N ILE A 10 -22.08 19.63 13.31
CA ILE A 10 -21.17 18.49 13.32
C ILE A 10 -19.77 18.94 13.71
N VAL A 11 -19.37 18.60 14.95
CA VAL A 11 -18.06 18.99 15.51
C VAL A 11 -16.88 18.44 14.69
N TYR A 12 -17.05 17.26 14.08
CA TYR A 12 -16.03 16.62 13.23
C TYR A 12 -16.67 16.01 11.98
N PRO A 13 -16.89 16.80 10.91
CA PRO A 13 -17.62 16.38 9.71
C PRO A 13 -17.07 15.08 9.10
N VAL A 14 -15.75 14.93 9.09
CA VAL A 14 -15.09 13.76 8.50
C VAL A 14 -15.20 12.48 9.33
N LEU A 15 -15.54 12.58 10.62
CA LEU A 15 -15.80 11.43 11.50
C LEU A 15 -17.28 11.05 11.54
N SER A 16 -18.15 11.86 10.93
CA SER A 16 -19.59 11.59 10.80
C SER A 16 -19.95 10.94 9.47
N LEU A 17 -18.99 10.84 8.54
CA LEU A 17 -19.18 10.17 7.26
C LEU A 17 -19.35 8.66 7.48
N PRO A 18 -20.27 8.01 6.76
CA PRO A 18 -20.25 6.56 6.61
C PRO A 18 -18.89 6.08 6.12
N SER A 19 -18.49 4.89 6.56
CA SER A 19 -17.21 4.25 6.20
C SER A 19 -16.98 4.18 4.69
N GLU A 20 -18.05 3.98 3.92
CA GLU A 20 -18.06 3.86 2.46
C GLU A 20 -17.69 5.18 1.77
N LEU A 21 -18.13 6.31 2.31
CA LEU A 21 -17.76 7.62 1.77
C LEU A 21 -16.34 8.00 2.19
N ALA A 22 -15.94 7.66 3.42
CA ALA A 22 -14.58 7.87 3.88
C ALA A 22 -13.58 7.03 3.07
N SER A 23 -13.86 5.75 2.81
CA SER A 23 -13.02 4.89 1.97
C SER A 23 -12.93 5.40 0.53
N PHE A 24 -14.05 5.87 -0.04
CA PHE A 24 -14.07 6.49 -1.36
C PHE A 24 -13.18 7.74 -1.42
N ILE A 25 -13.25 8.61 -0.41
CA ILE A 25 -12.35 9.78 -0.31
C ILE A 25 -10.90 9.32 -0.20
N PHE A 26 -10.61 8.35 0.68
CA PHE A 26 -9.25 7.82 0.88
C PHE A 26 -8.65 7.28 -0.42
N PHE A 27 -9.44 6.56 -1.21
CA PHE A 27 -9.03 6.04 -2.51
C PHE A 27 -8.58 7.16 -3.45
N HIS A 28 -9.31 8.27 -3.49
CA HIS A 28 -8.96 9.43 -4.31
C HIS A 28 -7.78 10.25 -3.74
N CYS A 29 -7.49 10.12 -2.44
CA CYS A 29 -6.31 10.73 -1.81
C CYS A 29 -5.04 9.87 -1.88
N THR A 30 -5.16 8.62 -2.33
CA THR A 30 -4.06 7.66 -2.46
C THR A 30 -3.95 7.24 -3.93
N PRO A 31 -3.59 8.17 -4.83
CA PRO A 31 -3.57 7.89 -6.26
C PRO A 31 -2.73 6.64 -6.55
N SER A 32 -3.30 5.73 -7.35
CA SER A 32 -2.62 4.54 -7.88
C SER A 32 -1.66 4.93 -9.00
N SER A 33 -0.82 5.93 -8.76
CA SER A 33 0.11 6.47 -9.74
C SER A 33 1.15 5.41 -10.13
N THR A 34 1.61 5.50 -11.37
CA THR A 34 2.76 4.75 -11.90
C THR A 34 3.91 5.75 -12.07
N PRO A 35 5.05 5.60 -11.37
CA PRO A 35 5.39 4.48 -10.47
C PRO A 35 4.60 4.53 -9.14
N PRO A 36 4.40 3.37 -8.47
CA PRO A 36 3.70 3.29 -7.19
C PRO A 36 4.32 4.19 -6.10
N PRO A 37 3.54 4.68 -5.13
CA PRO A 37 4.07 5.50 -4.05
C PRO A 37 4.94 4.67 -3.08
N GLN A 38 5.98 5.31 -2.56
CA GLN A 38 6.75 4.77 -1.42
C GLN A 38 5.89 4.81 -0.14
N PRO A 39 6.09 3.88 0.82
CA PRO A 39 5.41 3.88 2.12
C PRO A 39 5.49 5.21 2.88
N SER A 40 6.58 5.96 2.70
CA SER A 40 6.85 7.26 3.32
C SER A 40 6.11 8.43 2.67
N SER A 41 5.56 8.25 1.47
CA SER A 41 4.84 9.26 0.70
C SER A 41 3.65 9.84 1.48
N LEU A 42 3.24 11.05 1.13
CA LEU A 42 2.00 11.66 1.64
C LEU A 42 0.75 10.94 1.10
N GLU A 43 0.88 10.33 -0.07
CA GLU A 43 -0.16 9.56 -0.77
C GLU A 43 -0.25 8.12 -0.26
N SER A 44 0.54 7.75 0.75
CA SER A 44 0.56 6.41 1.31
C SER A 44 -0.68 6.17 2.19
N PRO A 45 -1.35 5.02 2.08
CA PRO A 45 -2.45 4.64 2.97
C PRO A 45 -2.04 4.63 4.45
N LEU A 46 -0.73 4.50 4.76
CA LEU A 46 -0.24 4.64 6.13
C LEU A 46 -0.55 6.01 6.72
N ARG A 47 -0.47 7.08 5.93
CA ARG A 47 -0.74 8.45 6.40
C ARG A 47 -2.17 8.58 6.89
N LEU A 48 -3.11 8.04 6.13
CA LEU A 48 -4.52 7.99 6.51
C LEU A 48 -4.73 7.15 7.78
N SER A 49 -4.03 6.01 7.91
CA SER A 49 -4.12 5.14 9.08
C SER A 49 -3.54 5.72 10.38
N GLN A 50 -2.81 6.83 10.30
CA GLN A 50 -2.16 7.49 11.44
C GLN A 50 -2.96 8.66 12.01
N VAL A 51 -4.04 9.11 11.35
CA VAL A 51 -4.83 10.28 11.79
C VAL A 51 -5.59 10.00 13.09
N CYS A 52 -6.44 8.97 13.10
CA CYS A 52 -7.18 8.56 14.29
C CYS A 52 -7.53 7.06 14.21
N ARG A 53 -8.09 6.49 15.29
CA ARG A 53 -8.48 5.07 15.32
C ARG A 53 -9.53 4.75 14.24
N HIS A 54 -10.54 5.59 14.09
CA HIS A 54 -11.60 5.36 13.11
C HIS A 54 -11.07 5.33 11.67
N TRP A 55 -10.19 6.26 11.30
CA TRP A 55 -9.54 6.28 9.98
C TRP A 55 -8.65 5.08 9.75
N ARG A 56 -7.96 4.61 10.79
CA ARG A 56 -7.18 3.38 10.73
C ARG A 56 -8.05 2.17 10.42
N ASP A 57 -9.18 2.04 11.10
CA ASP A 57 -10.10 0.93 10.91
C ASP A 57 -10.66 0.93 9.48
N ILE A 58 -11.02 2.10 8.93
CA ILE A 58 -11.45 2.26 7.54
C ILE A 58 -10.31 1.91 6.57
N ALA A 59 -9.12 2.49 6.77
CA ALA A 59 -7.99 2.29 5.86
C ALA A 59 -7.57 0.81 5.82
N ILE A 60 -7.49 0.13 6.96
CA ILE A 60 -7.13 -1.31 7.01
C ILE A 60 -8.22 -2.18 6.40
N SER A 61 -9.49 -1.84 6.56
CA SER A 61 -10.62 -2.59 6.00
C SER A 61 -10.92 -2.31 4.52
N THR A 62 -10.18 -1.39 3.89
CA THR A 62 -10.31 -1.04 2.47
C THR A 62 -9.09 -1.55 1.70
N PRO A 63 -9.13 -2.77 1.12
CA PRO A 63 -7.95 -3.41 0.56
C PRO A 63 -7.37 -2.70 -0.67
N GLU A 64 -8.23 -2.02 -1.43
CA GLU A 64 -7.88 -1.24 -2.63
C GLU A 64 -6.84 -0.16 -2.36
N LEU A 65 -6.80 0.38 -1.13
CA LEU A 65 -5.78 1.37 -0.73
C LEU A 65 -4.37 0.78 -0.64
N TRP A 66 -4.25 -0.55 -0.51
CA TRP A 66 -2.99 -1.27 -0.31
C TRP A 66 -2.53 -2.00 -1.58
N GLN A 67 -3.13 -1.69 -2.73
CA GLN A 67 -2.82 -2.34 -4.00
C GLN A 67 -1.47 -1.90 -4.58
N CYS A 68 -1.00 -0.69 -4.24
CA CYS A 68 0.22 -0.09 -4.78
C CYS A 68 1.29 0.07 -3.70
N ILE A 69 2.52 -0.36 -3.99
CA ILE A 69 3.70 -0.09 -3.15
C ILE A 69 4.98 -0.09 -3.96
N ALA A 70 5.85 0.88 -3.69
CA ALA A 70 7.22 0.87 -4.20
C ALA A 70 8.25 0.82 -3.05
N PHE A 71 9.32 0.06 -3.26
CA PHE A 71 10.55 0.13 -2.45
C PHE A 71 11.70 0.48 -3.39
N VAL A 72 12.23 1.69 -3.26
CA VAL A 72 13.36 2.17 -4.05
C VAL A 72 14.42 2.60 -3.04
N SER A 73 15.50 1.83 -2.93
CA SER A 73 16.59 2.18 -2.02
C SER A 73 17.96 1.97 -2.68
N PRO A 74 18.79 3.03 -2.77
CA PRO A 74 20.16 2.91 -3.23
C PRO A 74 21.11 2.32 -2.16
N VAL A 75 20.61 2.04 -0.95
CA VAL A 75 21.38 1.55 0.21
C VAL A 75 20.75 0.25 0.71
N PRO A 76 21.53 -0.70 1.28
CA PRO A 76 20.99 -1.85 1.99
C PRO A 76 19.90 -1.42 2.96
N SER A 77 18.71 -1.95 2.76
CA SER A 77 17.53 -1.60 3.53
C SER A 77 17.35 -2.63 4.65
N ASP A 78 16.71 -2.22 5.74
CA ASP A 78 16.50 -3.09 6.90
C ASP A 78 15.32 -4.05 6.72
N LEU A 79 15.26 -5.07 7.59
CA LEU A 79 14.16 -6.05 7.63
C LEU A 79 12.78 -5.40 7.83
N ARG A 80 12.72 -4.17 8.35
CA ARG A 80 11.47 -3.41 8.51
C ARG A 80 10.77 -3.19 7.18
N SER A 81 11.51 -3.03 6.09
CA SER A 81 10.93 -2.85 4.76
C SER A 81 10.25 -4.13 4.27
N VAL A 82 10.80 -5.30 4.62
CA VAL A 82 10.19 -6.61 4.35
C VAL A 82 8.91 -6.80 5.16
N GLU A 83 8.93 -6.46 6.46
CA GLU A 83 7.72 -6.48 7.31
C GLU A 83 6.63 -5.52 6.78
N MET A 84 7.05 -4.36 6.29
CA MET A 84 6.16 -3.37 5.68
C MET A 84 5.53 -3.91 4.40
N LEU A 85 6.33 -4.54 3.52
CA LEU A 85 5.83 -5.21 2.32
C LEU A 85 4.81 -6.30 2.71
N GLY A 86 5.14 -7.16 3.67
CA GLY A 86 4.22 -8.19 4.16
C GLY A 86 2.89 -7.61 4.68
N THR A 87 2.96 -6.44 5.34
CA THR A 87 1.76 -5.71 5.79
C THR A 87 0.90 -5.25 4.62
N TRP A 88 1.50 -4.71 3.56
CA TRP A 88 0.79 -4.31 2.34
C TRP A 88 0.16 -5.51 1.63
N LEU A 89 0.93 -6.58 1.43
CA LEU A 89 0.48 -7.81 0.79
C LEU A 89 -0.73 -8.40 1.51
N SER A 90 -0.68 -8.45 2.85
CA SER A 90 -1.80 -8.91 3.68
C SER A 90 -3.03 -8.00 3.56
N ARG A 91 -2.86 -6.68 3.66
CA ARG A 91 -3.98 -5.72 3.63
C ARG A 91 -4.62 -5.57 2.25
N SER A 92 -3.88 -5.83 1.17
CA SER A 92 -4.41 -5.82 -0.21
C SER A 92 -5.48 -6.90 -0.45
N GLY A 93 -5.63 -7.88 0.44
CA GLY A 93 -6.78 -8.78 0.48
C GLY A 93 -6.84 -9.76 -0.70
N ARG A 94 -7.67 -9.47 -1.72
CA ARG A 94 -7.73 -10.22 -3.00
C ARG A 94 -7.49 -9.32 -4.21
N HIS A 95 -7.20 -8.04 -4.00
CA HIS A 95 -7.09 -7.07 -5.06
C HIS A 95 -5.81 -7.29 -5.88
N PRO A 96 -5.81 -6.82 -7.14
CA PRO A 96 -4.60 -6.70 -7.93
C PRO A 96 -3.48 -6.02 -7.15
N LEU A 97 -2.24 -6.47 -7.34
CA LEU A 97 -1.06 -5.84 -6.76
C LEU A 97 -0.24 -5.16 -7.85
N ASN A 98 0.19 -3.92 -7.56
CA ASN A 98 1.17 -3.16 -8.32
C ASN A 98 2.38 -2.85 -7.42
N ILE A 99 3.45 -3.61 -7.64
CA ILE A 99 4.64 -3.62 -6.82
C ILE A 99 5.83 -3.18 -7.68
N SER A 100 6.57 -2.18 -7.20
CA SER A 100 7.83 -1.77 -7.78
C SER A 100 8.96 -1.96 -6.78
N LEU A 101 9.95 -2.77 -7.13
CA LEU A 101 11.11 -3.05 -6.30
C LEU A 101 12.37 -2.65 -7.08
N ASP A 102 13.12 -1.69 -6.53
CA ASP A 102 14.43 -1.28 -7.02
C ASP A 102 15.41 -1.33 -5.85
N CYS A 103 16.27 -2.36 -5.86
CA CYS A 103 17.30 -2.54 -4.84
C CYS A 103 18.57 -3.13 -5.42
N VAL A 104 19.71 -2.61 -4.93
CA VAL A 104 21.05 -3.00 -5.39
C VAL A 104 21.63 -4.17 -4.58
N ASP A 105 21.10 -4.41 -3.37
CA ASP A 105 21.58 -5.46 -2.47
C ASP A 105 20.87 -6.81 -2.75
N PRO A 106 21.59 -7.86 -3.19
CA PRO A 106 20.99 -9.16 -3.53
C PRO A 106 20.36 -9.90 -2.35
N GLU A 107 20.91 -9.79 -1.14
CA GLU A 107 20.37 -10.48 0.04
C GLU A 107 19.02 -9.86 0.41
N TYR A 108 18.96 -8.53 0.45
CA TYR A 108 17.71 -7.80 0.65
C TYR A 108 16.68 -8.06 -0.48
N ALA A 109 17.12 -8.09 -1.74
CA ALA A 109 16.25 -8.42 -2.88
C ALA A 109 15.59 -9.79 -2.69
N SER A 110 16.36 -10.78 -2.23
CA SER A 110 15.86 -12.13 -2.01
C SER A 110 14.73 -12.18 -0.97
N HIS A 111 14.84 -11.43 0.12
CA HIS A 111 13.81 -11.36 1.15
C HIS A 111 12.53 -10.69 0.65
N LEU A 112 12.64 -9.63 -0.15
CA LEU A 112 11.48 -8.98 -0.76
C LEU A 112 10.76 -9.94 -1.71
N ILE A 113 11.51 -10.67 -2.53
CA ILE A 113 10.99 -11.67 -3.47
C ILE A 113 10.30 -12.82 -2.74
N ASP A 114 10.91 -13.36 -1.70
CA ASP A 114 10.31 -14.46 -0.93
C ASP A 114 8.97 -14.03 -0.32
N ALA A 115 8.88 -12.80 0.20
CA ALA A 115 7.64 -12.23 0.71
C ALA A 115 6.58 -12.05 -0.40
N CYS A 116 7.02 -11.55 -1.55
CA CYS A 116 6.21 -11.33 -2.74
C CYS A 116 5.64 -12.63 -3.34
N ARG A 117 6.46 -13.69 -3.40
CA ARG A 117 6.16 -14.96 -4.08
C ARG A 117 4.94 -15.66 -3.52
N VAL A 118 4.70 -15.57 -2.21
CA VAL A 118 3.50 -16.11 -1.54
C VAL A 118 2.20 -15.56 -2.14
N HIS A 119 2.25 -14.36 -2.72
CA HIS A 119 1.09 -13.63 -3.26
C HIS A 119 1.12 -13.47 -4.79
N ALA A 120 2.06 -14.12 -5.49
CA ALA A 120 2.29 -13.95 -6.93
C ALA A 120 1.05 -14.21 -7.80
N HIS A 121 0.14 -15.09 -7.37
CA HIS A 121 -1.10 -15.44 -8.09
C HIS A 121 -2.09 -14.28 -8.28
N ARG A 122 -1.85 -13.10 -7.69
CA ARG A 122 -2.73 -11.92 -7.72
C ARG A 122 -2.13 -10.67 -8.38
N TRP A 123 -0.95 -10.78 -8.97
CA TRP A 123 -0.26 -9.63 -9.57
C TRP A 123 -0.91 -9.25 -10.91
N GLN A 124 -1.16 -7.96 -11.15
CA GLN A 124 -1.69 -7.47 -12.44
C GLN A 124 -0.66 -6.64 -13.22
N ASP A 125 -0.02 -5.68 -12.56
CA ASP A 125 1.06 -4.86 -13.15
C ASP A 125 2.25 -4.95 -12.20
N THR A 126 3.32 -5.63 -12.60
CA THR A 126 4.53 -5.73 -11.75
C THR A 126 5.70 -5.16 -12.53
N ASP A 127 6.21 -4.02 -12.08
CA ASP A 127 7.46 -3.47 -12.60
C ASP A 127 8.60 -3.86 -11.65
N LEU A 128 9.14 -5.05 -11.89
CA LEU A 128 10.25 -5.60 -11.11
C LEU A 128 11.55 -5.25 -11.82
N THR A 129 12.05 -4.04 -11.59
CA THR A 129 13.39 -3.65 -12.02
C THR A 129 14.40 -4.15 -10.97
N LEU A 130 14.64 -5.47 -10.98
CA LEU A 130 15.52 -6.17 -10.03
C LEU A 130 16.74 -6.77 -10.73
N LEU A 131 17.77 -7.10 -9.94
CA LEU A 131 18.93 -7.87 -10.42
C LEU A 131 18.46 -9.24 -10.96
N ALA A 132 19.01 -9.70 -12.09
CA ALA A 132 18.54 -10.90 -12.79
C ALA A 132 18.48 -12.17 -11.91
N GLU A 133 19.40 -12.30 -10.95
CA GLU A 133 19.45 -13.42 -9.99
C GLU A 133 18.24 -13.43 -9.04
N ALA A 134 17.75 -12.25 -8.68
CA ALA A 134 16.60 -12.09 -7.82
C ALA A 134 15.30 -12.45 -8.58
N LEU A 135 15.20 -12.04 -9.85
CA LEU A 135 14.08 -12.41 -10.72
C LEU A 135 13.94 -13.93 -10.91
N ALA A 136 15.06 -14.65 -11.04
CA ALA A 136 15.04 -16.11 -11.20
C ALA A 136 14.32 -16.84 -10.05
N ARG A 137 14.40 -16.30 -8.82
CA ARG A 137 13.74 -16.88 -7.63
C ARG A 137 12.22 -16.76 -7.63
N LEU A 138 11.65 -15.88 -8.46
CA LEU A 138 10.19 -15.79 -8.65
C LEU A 138 9.67 -16.94 -9.53
N GLU A 139 10.49 -17.40 -10.47
CA GLU A 139 10.12 -18.43 -11.45
C GLU A 139 10.27 -19.85 -10.93
N ASP A 140 11.03 -20.03 -9.85
CA ASP A 140 11.15 -21.34 -9.20
C ASP A 140 9.76 -21.87 -8.78
N PRO A 141 9.51 -23.19 -8.89
CA PRO A 141 8.31 -23.80 -8.33
C PRO A 141 8.39 -23.81 -6.79
N LEU A 142 7.24 -23.55 -6.14
CA LEU A 142 7.09 -23.60 -4.68
C LEU A 142 7.31 -25.01 -4.12
#